data_AF-A0A3L6KUL3-F1
#
_entry.id   AF-A0A3L6KUL3-F1
#
_cell.length_a   1.000
_cell.length_b   1.000
_cell.length_c   1.000
_cell.angle_alpha   90.00
_cell.angle_beta   90.00
_cell.angle_gamma   90.00
#
_symmetry.space_group_name_H-M   'P 1'
#
loop_
_entity.id
_entity.type
_entity.pdbx_description
1 polymer ?
#
loop_
_entity_poly.entity_id
_entity_poly.type
_entity_poly.pdbx_seq_one_letter_code
_entity_poly.pdbx_strand_id
1 'polypeptide(L)'
;MISRRSFVLARGRSRGSESWTVENLAERVFVWSPRLFSFSHRTLSSIRHPYIAVVNDMVDSGGHKKSKRVELLLGALTESRDEEKKWMRISLMFDSMLTADVVDKLRRKVSLNIDVMMRIEVLWNGLGGVAHEVVKEDGYKAFHYKLYSYLLNIDDVSVVTSTSTAISEDYAYDERGNNGVTFEFFAVSMLELADNWTRTRDTNDFVNFLTDIYERCVKTKQRPIVRGILPRCEKTAYFSGGIIRKVVEGETVTYVKAKQS
;
A
#
# COMPACT_ATOMS: atom_id res chain seq x y z
N MET A 1 4.73 -23.36 -35.54
CA MET A 1 5.31 -22.00 -35.59
C MET A 1 4.18 -21.00 -35.55
N ILE A 2 3.92 -20.39 -34.39
CA ILE A 2 2.93 -19.32 -34.23
C ILE A 2 3.69 -18.11 -33.70
N SER A 3 3.61 -17.03 -34.46
CA SER A 3 4.39 -15.80 -34.33
C SER A 3 4.15 -15.13 -32.97
N ARG A 4 5.24 -14.92 -32.24
CA ARG A 4 5.30 -14.03 -31.07
C ARG A 4 5.01 -12.60 -31.55
N ARG A 5 3.79 -12.11 -31.34
CA ARG A 5 3.54 -10.67 -31.35
C ARG A 5 4.21 -10.06 -30.12
N SER A 6 5.42 -9.58 -30.36
CA SER A 6 6.16 -8.64 -29.54
C SER A 6 5.29 -7.41 -29.26
N PHE A 7 4.88 -7.24 -28.00
CA PHE A 7 4.34 -5.98 -27.49
C PHE A 7 5.48 -4.95 -27.47
N VAL A 8 5.74 -4.34 -28.61
CA VAL A 8 6.69 -3.24 -28.78
C VAL A 8 6.03 -1.95 -28.27
N LEU A 9 6.54 -1.47 -27.14
CA LEU A 9 6.77 -0.08 -26.76
C LEU A 9 5.74 0.97 -27.22
N ALA A 10 4.81 1.33 -26.33
CA ALA A 10 4.23 2.67 -26.32
C ALA A 10 5.25 3.69 -25.76
N ARG A 11 6.36 3.89 -26.47
CA ARG A 11 7.23 5.06 -26.30
C ARG A 11 6.86 6.05 -27.38
N GLY A 12 6.09 7.07 -27.03
CA GLY A 12 5.76 8.18 -27.91
C GLY A 12 4.34 8.68 -27.72
N ARG A 13 4.09 9.43 -26.64
CA ARG A 13 3.02 10.44 -26.64
C ARG A 13 3.63 11.81 -26.41
N SER A 14 3.23 12.71 -27.31
CA SER A 14 3.72 14.05 -27.56
C SER A 14 3.51 15.00 -26.38
N ARG A 15 4.41 15.97 -26.28
CA ARG A 15 4.33 17.13 -25.38
C ARG A 15 3.03 17.91 -25.61
N GLY A 16 2.15 17.86 -24.61
CA GLY A 16 0.98 18.71 -24.42
C GLY A 16 0.50 18.49 -23.00
N SER A 17 -0.10 19.50 -22.38
CA SER A 17 -0.73 19.42 -21.05
C SER A 17 -1.94 18.47 -21.10
N GLU A 18 -1.73 17.16 -21.24
CA GLU A 18 -2.80 16.16 -21.31
C GLU A 18 -3.02 15.55 -19.93
N SER A 19 -4.07 16.02 -19.24
CA SER A 19 -4.59 15.35 -18.05
C SER A 19 -5.05 13.94 -18.43
N TRP A 20 -4.61 12.91 -17.72
CA TRP A 20 -5.00 11.53 -18.02
C TRP A 20 -6.50 11.33 -17.89
N THR A 21 -7.08 10.53 -18.79
CA THR A 21 -8.51 10.17 -18.72
C THR A 21 -8.73 9.03 -17.72
N VAL A 22 -9.99 8.82 -17.34
CA VAL A 22 -10.38 7.70 -16.46
C VAL A 22 -9.96 6.36 -17.05
N GLU A 23 -10.08 6.20 -18.37
CA GLU A 23 -9.72 4.97 -19.09
C GLU A 23 -8.22 4.69 -19.01
N ASN A 24 -7.37 5.72 -19.18
CA ASN A 24 -5.92 5.54 -19.08
C ASN A 24 -5.48 5.17 -17.67
N LEU A 25 -6.11 5.77 -16.65
CA LEU A 25 -5.84 5.45 -15.25
C LEU A 25 -6.38 4.06 -14.86
N ALA A 26 -7.58 3.70 -15.35
CA ALA A 26 -8.13 2.36 -15.18
C ALA A 26 -7.20 1.31 -15.82
N GLU A 27 -6.72 1.53 -17.04
CA GLU A 27 -5.77 0.62 -17.68
C GLU A 27 -4.54 0.36 -16.78
N ARG A 28 -3.99 1.41 -16.15
CA ARG A 28 -2.89 1.27 -15.20
C ARG A 28 -3.25 0.39 -14.01
N VAL A 29 -4.41 0.64 -13.38
CA VAL A 29 -4.86 -0.05 -12.16
C VAL A 29 -5.30 -1.49 -12.41
N PHE A 30 -5.89 -1.79 -13.56
CA PHE A 30 -6.47 -3.10 -13.86
C PHE A 30 -5.57 -4.00 -14.73
N VAL A 31 -4.72 -3.41 -15.57
CA VAL A 31 -3.95 -4.14 -16.59
C VAL A 31 -2.44 -4.08 -16.34
N TRP A 32 -1.88 -2.89 -16.20
CA TRP A 32 -0.41 -2.73 -16.14
C TRP A 32 0.18 -3.06 -14.77
N SER A 33 -0.52 -2.69 -13.70
CA SER A 33 -0.14 -3.04 -12.33
C SER A 33 -1.41 -3.40 -11.57
N PRO A 34 -1.97 -4.61 -11.84
CA PRO A 34 -3.27 -5.02 -11.34
C PRO A 34 -3.29 -5.03 -9.81
N ARG A 35 -4.12 -4.18 -9.20
CA ARG A 35 -4.25 -4.08 -7.75
C ARG A 35 -5.06 -5.22 -7.16
N LEU A 36 -4.78 -5.51 -5.89
CA LEU A 36 -5.44 -6.56 -5.12
C LEU A 36 -6.22 -6.00 -3.93
N PHE A 37 -5.78 -4.89 -3.35
CA PHE A 37 -6.38 -4.32 -2.14
C PHE A 37 -7.14 -3.04 -2.45
N SER A 38 -8.24 -2.80 -1.72
CA SER A 38 -9.00 -1.55 -1.87
C SER A 38 -8.12 -0.37 -1.51
N PHE A 39 -8.37 0.75 -2.15
CA PHE A 39 -7.71 2.02 -1.90
C PHE A 39 -8.71 3.18 -1.79
N SER A 40 -10.01 2.90 -1.84
CA SER A 40 -11.06 3.93 -1.86
C SER A 40 -11.20 4.70 -0.55
N HIS A 41 -10.74 4.10 0.56
CA HIS A 41 -10.70 4.72 1.88
C HIS A 41 -9.50 5.64 2.11
N ARG A 42 -8.55 5.71 1.17
CA ARG A 42 -7.35 6.53 1.27
C ARG A 42 -7.53 7.84 0.49
N THR A 43 -7.06 8.94 1.05
CA THR A 43 -7.02 10.21 0.33
C THR A 43 -5.96 10.18 -0.76
N LEU A 44 -6.14 10.96 -1.82
CA LEU A 44 -5.27 10.89 -2.99
C LEU A 44 -3.81 11.22 -2.68
N SER A 45 -3.55 12.13 -1.74
CA SER A 45 -2.22 12.48 -1.28
C SER A 45 -1.58 11.41 -0.37
N SER A 46 -2.32 10.35 -0.02
CA SER A 46 -1.76 9.16 0.62
C SER A 46 -0.86 8.38 -0.33
N ILE A 47 0.35 7.99 0.10
CA ILE A 47 1.16 6.99 -0.63
C ILE A 47 0.50 5.61 -0.65
N ARG A 48 -0.53 5.39 0.16
CA ARG A 48 -1.34 4.16 0.16
C ARG A 48 -2.54 4.26 -0.78
N HIS A 49 -2.70 5.39 -1.46
CA HIS A 49 -3.55 5.50 -2.63
C HIS A 49 -2.69 5.34 -3.90
N PRO A 50 -3.15 4.62 -4.94
CA PRO A 50 -2.38 4.38 -6.16
C PRO A 50 -2.03 5.65 -6.95
N TYR A 51 -2.73 6.75 -6.73
CA TYR A 51 -2.51 8.04 -7.43
C TYR A 51 -1.06 8.48 -7.39
N ILE A 52 -0.46 8.59 -6.20
CA ILE A 52 0.91 9.08 -6.07
C ILE A 52 1.92 8.11 -6.69
N ALA A 53 1.70 6.80 -6.58
CA ALA A 53 2.54 5.80 -7.24
C ALA A 53 2.49 5.93 -8.77
N VAL A 54 1.31 6.19 -9.34
CA VAL A 54 1.13 6.43 -10.79
C VAL A 54 1.82 7.73 -11.21
N VAL A 55 1.65 8.82 -10.47
CA VAL A 55 2.34 10.09 -10.75
C VAL A 55 3.86 9.89 -10.69
N ASN A 56 4.37 9.18 -9.68
CA ASN A 56 5.80 8.92 -9.56
C ASN A 56 6.35 8.15 -10.78
N ASP A 57 5.69 7.07 -11.20
CA ASP A 57 6.09 6.30 -12.38
C ASP A 57 6.10 7.15 -13.66
N MET A 58 5.15 8.07 -13.81
CA MET A 58 5.09 9.01 -14.92
C MET A 58 6.26 9.99 -14.91
N VAL A 59 6.55 10.59 -13.76
CA VAL A 59 7.63 11.56 -13.60
C VAL A 59 8.99 10.90 -13.84
N ASP A 60 9.18 9.68 -13.35
CA ASP A 60 10.42 8.91 -13.56
C ASP A 60 10.59 8.49 -15.03
N SER A 61 9.49 8.15 -15.72
CA SER A 61 9.50 7.84 -17.16
C SER A 61 9.78 9.06 -18.05
N GLY A 62 9.49 10.26 -17.57
CA GLY A 62 9.65 11.52 -18.30
C GLY A 62 11.10 12.04 -18.39
N GLY A 63 12.05 11.42 -17.67
CA GLY A 63 13.47 11.80 -17.72
C GLY A 63 13.75 13.23 -17.22
N HIS A 64 12.95 13.72 -16.28
CA HIS A 64 13.04 15.09 -15.79
C HIS A 64 14.30 15.33 -14.93
N LYS A 65 14.80 16.58 -14.93
CA LYS A 65 15.82 17.02 -13.98
C LYS A 65 15.28 16.92 -12.54
N LYS A 66 16.16 16.68 -11.56
CA LYS A 66 15.79 16.48 -10.15
C LYS A 66 14.87 17.58 -9.59
N SER A 67 15.15 18.86 -9.85
CA SER A 67 14.32 19.99 -9.37
C SER A 67 12.90 19.95 -9.91
N LYS A 68 12.75 19.75 -11.22
CA LYS A 68 11.45 19.63 -11.89
C LYS A 68 10.67 18.41 -11.42
N ARG A 69 11.35 17.31 -11.09
CA ARG A 69 10.74 16.11 -10.51
C ARG A 69 10.12 16.40 -9.14
N VAL A 70 10.85 17.09 -8.26
CA VAL A 70 10.34 17.48 -6.92
C VAL A 70 9.13 18.40 -7.06
N GLU A 71 9.21 19.42 -7.92
CA GLU A 71 8.09 20.33 -8.20
C GLU A 71 6.82 19.60 -8.64
N LEU A 72 6.94 18.65 -9.58
CA LEU A 72 5.80 17.87 -10.07
C LEU A 72 5.15 16.99 -8.99
N LEU A 73 5.97 16.36 -8.15
CA LEU A 73 5.47 15.50 -7.06
C LEU A 73 4.84 16.29 -5.93
N LEU A 74 5.42 17.43 -5.56
CA LEU A 74 4.83 18.33 -4.57
C LEU A 74 3.53 18.92 -5.09
N GLY A 75 3.48 19.34 -6.35
CA GLY A 75 2.25 19.78 -7.02
C GLY A 75 1.16 18.71 -6.96
N ALA A 76 1.49 17.45 -7.27
CA ALA A 76 0.53 16.35 -7.17
C ALA A 76 0.03 16.10 -5.74
N LEU A 77 0.86 16.31 -4.71
CA LEU A 77 0.43 16.19 -3.31
C LEU A 77 -0.52 17.33 -2.89
N THR A 78 -0.30 18.55 -3.38
CA THR A 78 -1.09 19.73 -3.00
C THR A 78 -2.35 19.93 -3.85
N GLU A 79 -2.29 19.53 -5.12
CA GLU A 79 -3.36 19.74 -6.12
C GLU A 79 -4.13 18.44 -6.41
N SER A 80 -3.96 17.40 -5.58
CA SER A 80 -4.61 16.10 -5.80
C SER A 80 -6.13 16.19 -5.91
N ARG A 81 -6.75 17.21 -5.30
CA ARG A 81 -8.20 17.44 -5.33
C ARG A 81 -8.79 17.51 -6.74
N ASP A 82 -8.02 18.00 -7.70
CA ASP A 82 -8.47 18.13 -9.09
C ASP A 82 -8.65 16.76 -9.77
N GLU A 83 -8.02 15.73 -9.24
CA GLU A 83 -8.08 14.35 -9.74
C GLU A 83 -9.10 13.47 -8.99
N GLU A 84 -9.71 13.96 -7.89
CA GLU A 84 -10.63 13.18 -7.04
C GLU A 84 -11.80 12.57 -7.79
N LYS A 85 -12.44 13.32 -8.69
CA LYS A 85 -13.59 12.81 -9.45
C LYS A 85 -13.22 11.64 -10.36
N LYS A 86 -12.01 11.64 -10.92
CA LYS A 86 -11.53 10.55 -11.79
C LYS A 86 -11.19 9.32 -10.94
N TRP A 87 -10.44 9.51 -9.87
CA TRP A 87 -10.05 8.42 -8.98
C TRP A 87 -11.23 7.82 -8.24
N MET A 88 -12.23 8.59 -7.85
CA MET A 88 -13.46 8.07 -7.29
C MET A 88 -14.15 7.09 -8.24
N ARG A 89 -14.21 7.38 -9.55
CA ARG A 89 -14.78 6.45 -10.54
C ARG A 89 -13.95 5.16 -10.64
N ILE A 90 -12.62 5.27 -10.63
CA ILE A 90 -11.71 4.12 -10.70
C ILE A 90 -11.84 3.25 -9.46
N SER A 91 -11.89 3.87 -8.27
CA SER A 91 -12.13 3.21 -6.99
C SER A 91 -13.45 2.45 -7.00
N LEU A 92 -14.55 3.07 -7.47
CA LEU A 92 -15.86 2.40 -7.57
C LEU A 92 -15.83 1.21 -8.54
N MET A 93 -15.18 1.35 -9.70
CA MET A 93 -14.99 0.24 -10.64
C MET A 93 -14.22 -0.90 -9.98
N PHE A 94 -13.14 -0.59 -9.26
CA PHE A 94 -12.27 -1.57 -8.63
C PHE A 94 -12.97 -2.28 -7.47
N ASP A 95 -13.62 -1.52 -6.59
CA ASP A 95 -14.36 -2.04 -5.44
C ASP A 95 -15.49 -2.97 -5.87
N SER A 96 -16.15 -2.71 -7.01
CA SER A 96 -17.17 -3.61 -7.55
C SER A 96 -16.63 -4.99 -7.94
N MET A 97 -15.33 -5.11 -8.18
CA MET A 97 -14.64 -6.35 -8.58
C MET A 97 -13.88 -7.02 -7.43
N LEU A 98 -13.79 -6.39 -6.25
CA LEU A 98 -13.00 -6.89 -5.13
C LEU A 98 -13.47 -8.23 -4.57
N THR A 99 -14.73 -8.58 -4.79
CA THR A 99 -15.34 -9.85 -4.35
C THR A 99 -15.23 -10.96 -5.40
N ALA A 100 -14.71 -10.65 -6.60
CA ALA A 100 -14.49 -11.65 -7.63
C ALA A 100 -13.47 -12.69 -7.15
N ASP A 101 -13.81 -13.98 -7.32
CA ASP A 101 -13.00 -15.11 -6.85
C ASP A 101 -11.54 -15.02 -7.30
N VAL A 102 -11.30 -14.59 -8.55
CA VAL A 102 -9.96 -14.40 -9.11
C VAL A 102 -9.14 -13.41 -8.29
N VAL A 103 -9.74 -12.28 -7.88
CA VAL A 103 -9.04 -11.24 -7.09
C VAL A 103 -8.87 -11.72 -5.64
N ASP A 104 -9.89 -12.34 -5.05
CA ASP A 104 -9.80 -12.87 -3.67
C ASP A 104 -8.70 -13.93 -3.55
N LYS A 105 -8.63 -14.87 -4.50
CA LYS A 105 -7.60 -15.92 -4.54
C LYS A 105 -6.19 -15.33 -4.60
N LEU A 106 -5.98 -14.30 -5.41
CA LEU A 106 -4.68 -13.63 -5.53
C LEU A 106 -4.34 -12.83 -4.26
N ARG A 107 -5.32 -12.15 -3.66
CA ARG A 107 -5.14 -11.43 -2.40
C ARG A 107 -4.72 -12.38 -1.28
N ARG A 108 -5.43 -13.50 -1.12
CA ARG A 108 -5.08 -14.55 -0.16
C ARG A 108 -3.68 -15.12 -0.40
N LYS A 109 -3.29 -15.33 -1.67
CA LYS A 109 -1.94 -15.81 -2.01
C LYS A 109 -0.87 -14.88 -1.43
N VAL A 110 -1.04 -13.57 -1.52
CA VAL A 110 -0.08 -12.60 -0.97
C VAL A 110 -0.18 -12.49 0.54
N SER A 111 -1.40 -12.32 1.07
CA SER A 111 -1.59 -12.11 2.51
C SER A 111 -1.26 -13.32 3.39
N LEU A 112 -1.36 -14.53 2.84
CA LEU A 112 -1.03 -15.77 3.56
C LEU A 112 0.39 -16.25 3.24
N ASN A 113 1.15 -15.52 2.43
CA ASN A 113 2.53 -15.86 2.16
C ASN A 113 3.38 -15.58 3.41
N ILE A 114 4.07 -16.62 3.88
CA ILE A 114 4.85 -16.55 5.12
C ILE A 114 5.98 -15.52 5.03
N ASP A 115 6.65 -15.39 3.88
CA ASP A 115 7.76 -14.47 3.71
C ASP A 115 7.29 -13.01 3.73
N VAL A 116 6.15 -12.72 3.09
CA VAL A 116 5.51 -11.39 3.15
C VAL A 116 5.15 -11.05 4.59
N MET A 117 4.48 -11.96 5.30
CA MET A 117 4.06 -11.74 6.69
C MET A 117 5.26 -11.57 7.63
N MET A 118 6.34 -12.33 7.46
CA MET A 118 7.58 -12.15 8.22
C MET A 118 8.18 -10.76 8.01
N ARG A 119 8.14 -10.20 6.79
CA ARG A 119 8.64 -8.83 6.56
C ARG A 119 7.77 -7.76 7.20
N ILE A 120 6.45 -7.94 7.19
CA ILE A 120 5.51 -7.06 7.91
C ILE A 120 5.78 -7.10 9.42
N GLU A 121 6.00 -8.28 10.00
CA GLU A 121 6.35 -8.42 11.40
C GLU A 121 7.67 -7.74 11.76
N VAL A 122 8.69 -7.88 10.93
CA VAL A 122 9.98 -7.21 11.13
C VAL A 122 9.81 -5.68 11.15
N LEU A 123 8.97 -5.13 10.28
CA LEU A 123 8.62 -3.70 10.28
C LEU A 123 7.89 -3.31 11.57
N TRP A 124 6.84 -4.05 11.93
CA TRP A 124 6.06 -3.84 13.15
C TRP A 124 6.93 -3.81 14.41
N ASN A 125 7.81 -4.80 14.54
CA ASN A 125 8.74 -4.94 15.67
C ASN A 125 9.71 -3.75 15.72
N GLY A 126 10.21 -3.32 14.56
CA GLY A 126 11.11 -2.18 14.46
C GLY A 126 10.49 -0.85 14.88
N LEU A 127 9.16 -0.71 14.78
CA LEU A 127 8.41 0.46 15.25
C LEU A 127 8.02 0.40 16.73
N GLY A 128 8.39 -0.67 17.45
CA GLY A 128 8.04 -0.85 18.87
C GLY A 128 6.66 -1.46 19.11
N GLY A 129 5.98 -1.95 18.06
CA GLY A 129 4.63 -2.51 18.15
C GLY A 129 4.51 -3.73 19.08
N VAL A 130 5.59 -4.48 19.31
CA VAL A 130 5.59 -5.60 20.29
C VAL A 130 5.63 -5.10 21.74
N ALA A 131 6.39 -4.05 22.02
CA ALA A 131 6.54 -3.54 23.39
C ALA A 131 5.27 -2.85 23.90
N HIS A 132 4.43 -2.35 22.98
CA HIS A 132 3.23 -1.60 23.30
C HIS A 132 1.95 -2.28 22.82
N GLU A 133 2.06 -3.46 22.18
CA GLU A 133 1.00 -4.18 21.45
C GLU A 133 0.35 -3.38 20.30
N VAL A 134 0.69 -2.09 20.17
CA VAL A 134 0.20 -1.15 19.18
C VAL A 134 1.33 -0.24 18.70
N VAL A 135 1.19 0.30 17.49
CA VAL A 135 2.00 1.43 17.01
C VAL A 135 1.23 2.72 17.33
N LYS A 136 1.84 3.58 18.15
CA LYS A 136 1.30 4.90 18.53
C LYS A 136 1.46 5.91 17.41
N GLU A 137 0.63 6.95 17.46
CA GLU A 137 0.58 8.02 16.45
C GLU A 137 1.96 8.62 16.11
N ASP A 138 2.75 9.00 17.11
CA ASP A 138 4.08 9.59 16.88
C ASP A 138 5.01 8.64 16.13
N GLY A 139 5.02 7.36 16.50
CA GLY A 139 5.80 6.32 15.83
C GLY A 139 5.32 6.06 14.41
N TYR A 140 4.00 6.04 14.22
CA TYR A 140 3.37 5.91 12.91
C TYR A 140 3.74 7.07 11.99
N LYS A 141 3.61 8.31 12.47
CA LYS A 141 3.91 9.54 11.72
C LYS A 141 5.39 9.61 11.36
N ALA A 142 6.28 9.38 12.32
CA ALA A 142 7.72 9.38 12.09
C ALA A 142 8.14 8.34 11.04
N PHE A 143 7.52 7.15 11.06
CA PHE A 143 7.72 6.13 10.04
C PHE A 143 7.20 6.57 8.67
N HIS A 144 5.98 7.10 8.60
CA HIS A 144 5.38 7.50 7.34
C HIS A 144 6.10 8.69 6.69
N TYR A 145 6.59 9.66 7.45
CA TYR A 145 7.41 10.73 6.87
C TYR A 145 8.64 10.17 6.15
N LYS A 146 9.35 9.21 6.76
CA LYS A 146 10.49 8.53 6.12
C LYS A 146 10.06 7.73 4.90
N LEU A 147 8.90 7.06 4.94
CA LEU A 147 8.35 6.35 3.79
C LEU A 147 8.10 7.28 2.62
N TYR A 148 7.43 8.41 2.83
CA TYR A 148 7.19 9.41 1.79
C TYR A 148 8.50 9.93 1.21
N SER A 149 9.44 10.33 2.06
CA SER A 149 10.77 10.79 1.60
C SER A 149 11.50 9.73 0.80
N TYR A 150 11.46 8.46 1.24
CA TYR A 150 12.10 7.35 0.54
C TYR A 150 11.44 7.06 -0.82
N LEU A 151 10.13 6.82 -0.84
CA LEU A 151 9.39 6.42 -2.02
C LEU A 151 9.33 7.54 -3.06
N LEU A 152 9.20 8.78 -2.60
CA LEU A 152 9.17 9.94 -3.49
C LEU A 152 10.55 10.51 -3.76
N ASN A 153 11.60 10.10 -3.06
CA ASN A 153 12.95 10.68 -3.20
C ASN A 153 12.92 12.22 -3.08
N ILE A 154 12.19 12.72 -2.08
CA ILE A 154 12.06 14.15 -1.71
C ILE A 154 12.63 14.30 -0.29
N ASP A 155 13.19 15.46 0.03
CA ASP A 155 13.64 15.77 1.38
C ASP A 155 12.51 15.82 2.42
N ASP A 156 12.85 15.53 3.67
CA ASP A 156 11.90 15.40 4.78
C ASP A 156 11.09 16.68 5.03
N VAL A 157 11.69 17.87 4.88
CA VAL A 157 11.03 19.15 5.20
C VAL A 157 9.86 19.41 4.24
N SER A 158 10.11 19.21 2.96
CA SER A 158 9.09 19.39 1.91
C SER A 158 7.98 18.35 2.05
N VAL A 159 8.33 17.10 2.36
CA VAL A 159 7.39 16.01 2.59
C VAL A 159 6.48 16.27 3.79
N VAL A 160 7.04 16.65 4.94
CA VAL A 160 6.27 16.84 6.19
C VAL A 160 5.13 17.84 5.98
N THR A 161 5.42 18.97 5.33
CA THR A 161 4.44 20.03 5.11
C THR A 161 3.29 19.58 4.20
N SER A 162 3.60 18.90 3.09
CA SER A 162 2.61 18.51 2.08
C SER A 162 1.82 17.24 2.41
N THR A 163 2.25 16.44 3.40
CA THR A 163 1.72 15.08 3.63
C THR A 163 1.18 14.85 5.04
N SER A 164 1.41 15.77 5.97
CA SER A 164 0.99 15.65 7.38
C SER A 164 -0.49 15.32 7.56
N THR A 165 -1.37 15.96 6.80
CA THR A 165 -2.82 15.69 6.82
C THR A 165 -3.11 14.27 6.36
N ALA A 166 -2.59 13.85 5.21
CA ALA A 166 -2.82 12.51 4.66
C ALA A 166 -2.34 11.41 5.62
N ILE A 167 -1.16 11.60 6.24
CA ILE A 167 -0.62 10.66 7.24
C ILE A 167 -1.51 10.60 8.50
N SER A 168 -2.07 11.74 8.92
CA SER A 168 -2.95 11.79 10.10
C SER A 168 -4.30 11.11 9.82
N GLU A 169 -4.87 11.31 8.64
CA GLU A 169 -6.08 10.60 8.18
C GLU A 169 -5.83 9.09 8.08
N ASP A 170 -4.66 8.73 7.56
CA ASP A 170 -4.18 7.36 7.44
C ASP A 170 -4.07 6.67 8.81
N TYR A 171 -3.47 7.35 9.79
CA TYR A 171 -3.42 6.88 11.16
C TYR A 171 -4.81 6.71 11.76
N ALA A 172 -5.68 7.72 11.65
CA ALA A 172 -7.03 7.68 12.21
C ALA A 172 -7.85 6.51 11.65
N TYR A 173 -7.70 6.22 10.36
CA TYR A 173 -8.34 5.08 9.72
C TYR A 173 -7.80 3.73 10.25
N ASP A 174 -6.49 3.61 10.47
CA ASP A 174 -5.85 2.36 10.88
C ASP A 174 -6.01 2.09 12.38
N GLU A 175 -6.03 3.15 13.21
CA GLU A 175 -6.25 3.06 14.65
C GLU A 175 -7.66 2.56 14.96
N ARG A 176 -8.67 2.96 14.19
CA ARG A 176 -10.08 2.56 14.36
C ARG A 176 -10.63 2.77 15.78
N GLY A 177 -10.18 3.84 16.45
CA GLY A 177 -10.58 4.16 17.82
C GLY A 177 -9.97 3.23 18.88
N ASN A 178 -8.97 2.43 18.53
CA ASN A 178 -8.11 1.77 19.51
C ASN A 178 -7.13 2.77 20.13
N ASN A 179 -6.29 2.32 21.07
CA ASN A 179 -5.24 3.14 21.67
C ASN A 179 -3.97 3.20 20.78
N GLY A 180 -4.11 3.05 19.47
CA GLY A 180 -3.02 2.85 18.50
C GLY A 180 -3.34 1.79 17.45
N VAL A 181 -2.54 1.76 16.39
CA VAL A 181 -2.70 0.80 15.29
C VAL A 181 -2.27 -0.59 15.77
N THR A 182 -3.13 -1.60 15.67
CA THR A 182 -2.80 -2.99 16.02
C THR A 182 -2.02 -3.69 14.88
N PHE A 183 -1.43 -4.85 15.17
CA PHE A 183 -0.66 -5.60 14.15
C PHE A 183 -1.52 -5.95 12.93
N GLU A 184 -2.78 -6.33 13.14
CA GLU A 184 -3.72 -6.69 12.09
C GLU A 184 -3.95 -5.52 11.11
N PHE A 185 -4.23 -4.33 11.64
CA PHE A 185 -4.44 -3.13 10.81
C PHE A 185 -3.15 -2.62 10.18
N PHE A 186 -2.02 -2.74 10.88
CA PHE A 186 -0.71 -2.45 10.31
C PHE A 186 -0.37 -3.40 9.15
N ALA A 187 -0.67 -4.69 9.27
CA ALA A 187 -0.41 -5.67 8.23
C ALA A 187 -1.23 -5.37 6.96
N VAL A 188 -2.53 -5.07 7.10
CA VAL A 188 -3.36 -4.62 5.98
C VAL A 188 -2.77 -3.35 5.35
N SER A 189 -2.34 -2.39 6.18
CA SER A 189 -1.73 -1.14 5.72
C SER A 189 -0.47 -1.35 4.90
N MET A 190 0.41 -2.28 5.31
CA MET A 190 1.64 -2.59 4.59
C MET A 190 1.38 -3.39 3.31
N LEU A 191 0.35 -4.24 3.30
CA LEU A 191 -0.10 -4.94 2.09
C LEU A 191 -0.68 -3.96 1.06
N GLU A 192 -1.53 -3.03 1.48
CA GLU A 192 -2.05 -1.94 0.62
C GLU A 192 -0.90 -1.11 0.05
N LEU A 193 0.06 -0.72 0.89
CA LEU A 193 1.23 0.04 0.44
C LEU A 193 2.05 -0.77 -0.58
N ALA A 194 2.40 -2.01 -0.28
CA ALA A 194 3.16 -2.85 -1.20
C ALA A 194 2.40 -3.06 -2.52
N ASP A 195 1.11 -3.36 -2.46
CA ASP A 195 0.27 -3.56 -3.62
C ASP A 195 0.20 -2.32 -4.53
N ASN A 196 0.32 -1.10 -3.99
CA ASN A 196 0.34 0.11 -4.79
C ASN A 196 1.70 0.40 -5.46
N TRP A 197 2.79 0.02 -4.81
CA TRP A 197 4.14 0.39 -5.23
C TRP A 197 4.90 -0.71 -5.97
N THR A 198 4.44 -1.96 -5.90
CA THR A 198 4.93 -3.03 -6.77
C THR A 198 4.20 -3.01 -8.12
N ARG A 199 4.87 -3.50 -9.16
CA ARG A 199 4.30 -3.61 -10.52
C ARG A 199 3.59 -4.95 -10.75
N THR A 200 3.93 -5.97 -9.96
CA THR A 200 3.38 -7.32 -10.12
C THR A 200 2.70 -7.79 -8.84
N ARG A 201 1.92 -8.87 -9.00
CA ARG A 201 1.24 -9.59 -7.91
C ARG A 201 2.08 -10.76 -7.40
N ASP A 202 3.37 -10.78 -7.72
CA ASP A 202 4.31 -11.79 -7.24
C ASP A 202 4.65 -11.49 -5.76
N THR A 203 4.64 -12.54 -4.93
CA THR A 203 4.97 -12.42 -3.51
C THR A 203 6.41 -11.95 -3.28
N ASN A 204 7.33 -12.28 -4.19
CA ASN A 204 8.72 -11.84 -4.08
C ASN A 204 8.87 -10.32 -4.23
N ASP A 205 8.05 -9.69 -5.07
CA ASP A 205 8.07 -8.22 -5.21
C ASP A 205 7.63 -7.55 -3.92
N PHE A 206 6.61 -8.09 -3.24
CA PHE A 206 6.17 -7.62 -1.93
C PHE A 206 7.27 -7.80 -0.88
N VAL A 207 7.92 -8.97 -0.85
CA VAL A 207 9.03 -9.25 0.08
C VAL A 207 10.19 -8.27 -0.13
N ASN A 208 10.61 -8.05 -1.37
CA ASN A 208 11.71 -7.14 -1.71
C ASN A 208 11.35 -5.70 -1.31
N PHE A 209 10.15 -5.25 -1.68
CA PHE A 209 9.68 -3.90 -1.35
C PHE A 209 9.62 -3.64 0.16
N LEU A 210 9.05 -4.57 0.94
CA LEU A 210 8.96 -4.43 2.39
C LEU A 210 10.35 -4.52 3.05
N THR A 211 11.26 -5.30 2.48
CA THR A 211 12.66 -5.37 2.94
C THR A 211 13.37 -4.02 2.73
N ASP A 212 13.19 -3.40 1.57
CA ASP A 212 13.77 -2.09 1.27
C ASP A 212 13.23 -0.99 2.20
N ILE A 213 11.93 -1.02 2.49
CA ILE A 213 11.33 -0.12 3.49
C ILE A 213 11.99 -0.30 4.85
N TYR A 214 12.15 -1.55 5.31
CA TYR A 214 12.75 -1.81 6.61
C TYR A 214 14.17 -1.24 6.69
N GLU A 215 15.00 -1.56 5.69
CA GLU A 215 16.40 -1.14 5.64
C GLU A 215 16.58 0.38 5.61
N ARG A 216 15.64 1.12 4.97
CA ARG A 216 15.78 2.56 4.77
C ARG A 216 15.00 3.43 5.75
N CYS A 217 13.85 2.95 6.23
CA CYS A 217 12.93 3.76 7.03
C CYS A 217 12.94 3.36 8.51
N VAL A 218 13.24 2.10 8.82
CA VAL A 218 13.08 1.55 10.19
C VAL A 218 14.43 1.24 10.83
N LYS A 219 15.36 0.62 10.09
CA LYS A 219 16.64 0.15 10.61
C LYS A 219 17.51 1.30 11.10
N THR A 220 17.39 1.58 12.39
CA THR A 220 18.40 2.28 13.18
C THR A 220 19.31 1.21 13.79
N LYS A 221 20.62 1.48 13.89
CA LYS A 221 21.65 0.49 14.28
C LYS A 221 21.19 -0.42 15.43
N GLN A 222 20.87 -1.67 15.07
CA GLN A 222 20.62 -2.89 15.84
C GLN A 222 19.72 -2.81 17.09
N ARG A 223 18.49 -3.35 16.97
CA ARG A 223 17.85 -4.11 18.06
C ARG A 223 17.83 -5.61 17.67
N PRO A 224 18.09 -6.54 18.58
CA PRO A 224 18.01 -7.97 18.28
C PRO A 224 16.63 -8.33 17.78
N ILE A 225 16.55 -9.15 16.73
CA ILE A 225 15.30 -9.79 16.30
C ILE A 225 14.91 -10.72 17.45
N VAL A 226 14.00 -10.28 18.30
CA VAL A 226 13.37 -11.16 19.27
C VAL A 226 12.45 -12.06 18.48
N ARG A 227 12.77 -13.35 18.40
CA ARG A 227 11.81 -14.38 17.96
C ARG A 227 10.69 -14.44 18.99
N GLY A 228 9.74 -13.54 18.88
CA GLY A 228 8.42 -13.76 19.44
C GLY A 228 7.82 -14.98 18.74
N ILE A 229 7.07 -15.80 19.47
CA ILE A 229 6.05 -16.63 18.83
C ILE A 229 5.22 -15.63 18.01
N LEU A 230 5.13 -15.83 16.68
CA LEU A 230 4.23 -15.06 15.81
C LEU A 230 2.96 -14.81 16.63
N PRO A 231 2.52 -13.56 16.87
CA PRO A 231 1.20 -13.36 17.41
C PRO A 231 0.29 -14.07 16.42
N ARG A 232 -0.20 -15.25 16.83
CA ARG A 232 -1.27 -15.91 16.11
C ARG A 232 -2.30 -14.81 16.01
N CYS A 233 -2.89 -14.55 14.83
CA CYS A 233 -4.14 -13.81 14.80
C CYS A 233 -5.09 -14.54 15.77
N GLU A 234 -5.12 -14.09 17.02
CA GLU A 234 -5.94 -14.68 18.08
C GLU A 234 -7.38 -14.29 17.85
N LYS A 235 -7.59 -13.19 17.11
CA LYS A 235 -8.88 -12.69 16.66
C LYS A 235 -8.87 -12.39 15.17
N THR A 236 -10.06 -12.04 14.70
CA THR A 236 -10.48 -11.88 13.31
C THR A 236 -9.43 -11.25 12.40
N ALA A 237 -9.10 -11.93 11.30
CA ALA A 237 -8.36 -11.31 10.19
C ALA A 237 -9.34 -10.84 9.11
N TYR A 238 -9.16 -9.61 8.61
CA TYR A 238 -9.98 -9.05 7.54
C TYR A 238 -9.46 -9.52 6.18
N PHE A 239 -10.32 -10.16 5.39
CA PHE A 239 -10.08 -10.43 3.96
C PHE A 239 -11.37 -10.23 3.17
N SER A 240 -11.29 -9.41 2.12
CA SER A 240 -12.15 -9.25 0.92
C SER A 240 -13.68 -9.29 0.96
N GLY A 241 -14.34 -9.62 2.05
CA GLY A 241 -15.77 -9.86 2.06
C GLY A 241 -16.41 -9.85 3.45
N GLY A 242 -15.71 -9.37 4.47
CA GLY A 242 -16.19 -9.31 5.85
C GLY A 242 -15.13 -9.74 6.87
N ILE A 243 -15.50 -9.64 8.14
CA ILE A 243 -14.77 -10.16 9.31
C ILE A 243 -14.64 -11.68 9.14
N ILE A 244 -13.45 -12.26 9.02
CA ILE A 244 -13.27 -13.72 9.02
C ILE A 244 -12.80 -14.15 10.41
N ARG A 245 -13.63 -14.94 11.10
CA ARG A 245 -13.29 -15.48 12.41
C ARG A 245 -12.60 -16.84 12.25
N LYS A 246 -11.58 -17.05 13.07
CA LYS A 246 -11.00 -18.38 13.29
C LYS A 246 -11.99 -19.22 14.09
N VAL A 247 -12.33 -20.39 13.58
CA VAL A 247 -13.10 -21.41 14.31
C VAL A 247 -12.19 -22.60 14.52
N VAL A 248 -12.09 -23.04 15.77
CA VAL A 248 -11.31 -24.22 16.16
C VAL A 248 -12.31 -25.31 16.53
N GLU A 249 -12.36 -26.36 15.71
CA GLU A 249 -13.17 -27.56 15.95
C GLU A 249 -12.24 -28.77 16.07
N GLY A 250 -11.98 -29.19 17.31
CA GLY A 250 -10.99 -30.23 17.60
C GLY A 250 -9.58 -29.81 17.19
N GLU A 251 -8.90 -30.64 16.40
CA GLU A 251 -7.56 -30.35 15.84
C GLU A 251 -7.62 -29.53 14.54
N THR A 252 -8.82 -29.24 14.04
CA THR A 252 -9.00 -28.59 12.73
C THR A 252 -9.22 -27.09 12.90
N VAL A 253 -8.41 -26.30 12.21
CA VAL A 253 -8.55 -24.84 12.15
C VAL A 253 -9.25 -24.47 10.84
N THR A 254 -10.43 -23.86 10.93
CA THR A 254 -11.18 -23.34 9.78
C THR A 254 -11.41 -21.84 9.91
N TYR A 255 -11.53 -21.17 8.77
CA TYR A 255 -11.72 -19.72 8.68
C TYR A 255 -13.09 -19.43 8.08
N VAL A 256 -14.00 -18.85 8.86
CA VAL A 256 -15.39 -18.60 8.43
C VAL A 256 -15.74 -17.12 8.46
N LYS A 257 -16.52 -16.67 7.49
CA LYS A 257 -17.03 -15.30 7.41
C LYS A 257 -18.02 -15.04 8.55
N ALA A 258 -17.75 -14.03 9.38
CA ALA A 258 -18.65 -13.55 10.41
C ALA A 258 -19.81 -12.78 9.75
N LYS A 259 -21.03 -13.06 10.20
CA LYS A 259 -22.22 -12.32 9.80
C LYS A 259 -22.18 -10.95 10.49
N GLN A 260 -22.34 -9.88 9.71
CA GLN A 260 -22.58 -8.54 10.24
C GLN A 260 -24.01 -8.52 10.80
N SER A 261 -24.15 -8.16 12.08
CA SER A 261 -25.41 -7.82 12.73
C SER A 261 -25.78 -6.38 12.44
#